data_AF-A0A6L5B9I4-F1
#
_entry.id   AF-A0A6L5B9I4-F1
#
_cell.length_a   1.000
_cell.length_b   1.000
_cell.length_c   1.000
_cell.angle_alpha   90.00
_cell.angle_beta   90.00
_cell.angle_gamma   90.00
#
_symmetry.space_group_name_H-M   'P 1'
#
loop_
_entity.id
_entity.type
_entity.pdbx_description
1 polymer ?
#
loop_
_entity_poly.entity_id
_entity_poly.type
_entity_poly.pdbx_seq_one_letter_code
_entity_poly.pdbx_strand_id
1 'polypeptide(L)'
;MAKLSGLSVPQLLPTLVKSAQKLARPPISNYHVAAVGLSSDGRIFIGVNLEFPGVPLHHSVHAEQFLVTNHAFHNSPRLVYIAVSSAPRDGKFSAPCGHCRQFLQELRQAGDIQILITPGLLNRPKKI
;
A
#
# COMPACT_ATOMS: atom_id res chain seq x y z
N MET A 1 -16.66 5.69 -9.26
CA MET A 1 -15.42 6.49 -9.21
C MET A 1 -14.65 6.44 -10.53
N ALA A 2 -14.09 5.30 -10.95
CA ALA A 2 -13.31 5.20 -12.21
C ALA A 2 -14.03 5.79 -13.45
N LYS A 3 -15.28 5.38 -13.70
CA LYS A 3 -16.11 5.92 -14.80
C LYS A 3 -16.33 7.43 -14.74
N LEU A 4 -16.47 8.00 -13.53
CA LEU A 4 -16.67 9.44 -13.33
C LEU A 4 -15.38 10.24 -13.54
N SER A 5 -14.22 9.60 -13.37
CA SER A 5 -12.90 10.22 -13.53
C SER A 5 -12.28 9.98 -14.91
N GLY A 6 -12.94 9.21 -15.79
CA GLY A 6 -12.39 8.83 -17.10
C GLY A 6 -11.15 7.92 -17.03
N LEU A 7 -10.87 7.33 -15.86
CA LEU A 7 -9.69 6.49 -15.62
C LEU A 7 -10.07 5.00 -15.67
N SER A 8 -9.13 4.17 -16.12
CA SER A 8 -9.20 2.73 -15.85
C SER A 8 -9.05 2.45 -14.35
N VAL A 9 -9.49 1.26 -13.89
CA VAL A 9 -9.37 0.89 -12.48
C VAL A 9 -7.91 0.90 -12.00
N PRO A 10 -6.92 0.32 -12.71
CA PRO A 10 -5.51 0.40 -12.30
C PRO A 10 -4.99 1.83 -12.19
N GLN A 11 -5.40 2.74 -13.08
CA GLN A 11 -5.03 4.16 -13.00
C GLN A 11 -5.68 4.89 -11.82
N LEU A 12 -6.83 4.40 -11.33
CA LEU A 12 -7.49 4.97 -10.15
C LEU A 12 -6.74 4.63 -8.86
N LEU A 13 -6.17 3.43 -8.74
CA LEU A 13 -5.55 2.91 -7.51
C LEU A 13 -4.55 3.90 -6.87
N PRO A 14 -3.58 4.49 -7.61
CA PRO A 14 -2.64 5.48 -7.07
C PRO A 14 -3.31 6.70 -6.42
N THR A 15 -4.47 7.13 -6.92
CA THR A 15 -5.18 8.29 -6.38
C THR A 15 -5.79 7.99 -5.01
N LEU A 16 -6.12 6.71 -4.75
CA LEU A 16 -6.66 6.24 -3.48
C LEU A 16 -5.57 6.09 -2.40
N VAL A 17 -4.34 5.77 -2.80
CA VAL A 17 -3.20 5.55 -1.90
C VAL A 17 -2.98 6.75 -0.96
N LYS A 18 -2.96 7.98 -1.50
CA LYS A 18 -2.73 9.20 -0.70
C LYS A 18 -3.79 9.41 0.37
N SER A 19 -5.06 9.15 0.04
CA SER A 19 -6.16 9.25 0.99
C SER A 19 -6.08 8.16 2.05
N ALA A 20 -5.70 6.94 1.67
CA ALA A 20 -5.55 5.81 2.58
C ALA A 20 -4.42 5.98 3.60
N GLN A 21 -3.35 6.74 3.30
CA GLN A 21 -2.27 7.01 4.27
C GLN A 21 -2.75 7.62 5.59
N LYS A 22 -3.88 8.34 5.60
CA LYS A 22 -4.49 8.91 6.82
C LYS A 22 -5.00 7.85 7.81
N LEU A 23 -5.17 6.61 7.35
CA LEU A 23 -5.65 5.50 8.16
C LEU A 23 -4.49 4.76 8.87
N ALA A 24 -3.23 5.00 8.48
CA ALA A 24 -2.09 4.40 9.14
C ALA A 24 -2.01 4.80 10.62
N ARG A 25 -1.40 3.92 11.43
CA ARG A 25 -1.15 4.15 12.86
C ARG A 25 0.31 3.84 13.20
N PRO A 26 1.27 4.72 12.84
CA PRO A 26 2.68 4.51 13.10
C PRO A 26 3.22 5.42 14.22
N PRO A 27 2.83 5.24 15.50
CA PRO A 27 3.30 6.11 16.59
C PRO A 27 4.81 6.05 16.84
N ILE A 28 5.54 5.04 16.33
CA ILE A 28 6.99 4.89 16.54
C ILE A 28 7.77 5.64 15.45
N SER A 29 7.47 5.37 14.18
CA SER A 29 8.21 5.96 13.06
C SER A 29 7.64 7.30 12.59
N ASN A 30 6.35 7.56 12.84
CA ASN A 30 5.58 8.62 12.21
C ASN A 30 5.69 8.58 10.67
N TYR A 31 5.80 7.39 10.09
CA TYR A 31 5.93 7.17 8.65
C TYR A 31 4.68 6.46 8.13
N HIS A 32 3.81 7.22 7.47
CA HIS A 32 2.49 6.75 7.04
C HIS A 32 2.59 6.09 5.66
N VAL A 33 2.34 4.78 5.60
CA VAL A 33 2.37 3.97 4.39
C VAL A 33 0.99 3.38 4.14
N ALA A 34 0.55 3.41 2.89
CA ALA A 34 -0.65 2.74 2.43
C ALA A 34 -0.38 1.90 1.19
N ALA A 35 -1.10 0.79 1.08
CA ALA A 35 -1.15 -0.07 -0.07
C ALA A 35 -2.62 -0.22 -0.50
N VAL A 36 -2.89 -0.14 -1.80
CA VAL A 36 -4.22 -0.33 -2.38
C VAL A 36 -4.13 -1.46 -3.39
N GLY A 37 -4.94 -2.49 -3.21
CA GLY A 37 -4.93 -3.69 -4.04
C GLY A 37 -6.18 -3.80 -4.89
N LEU A 38 -6.02 -4.29 -6.13
CA LEU A 38 -7.13 -4.70 -6.99
C LEU A 38 -7.17 -6.23 -7.01
N SER A 39 -8.35 -6.80 -6.74
CA SER A 39 -8.59 -8.21 -6.94
C SER A 39 -9.15 -8.51 -8.33
N SER A 40 -8.98 -9.75 -8.80
CA SER A 40 -9.47 -10.23 -10.09
C SER A 40 -10.99 -10.15 -10.25
N ASP A 41 -11.75 -10.08 -9.15
CA ASP A 41 -13.20 -9.87 -9.15
C ASP A 41 -13.61 -8.38 -9.19
N GLY A 42 -12.62 -7.48 -9.30
CA GLY A 42 -12.83 -6.04 -9.39
C GLY A 42 -12.94 -5.31 -8.05
N ARG A 43 -12.92 -6.02 -6.91
CA ARG A 43 -12.90 -5.37 -5.59
C ARG A 43 -11.57 -4.70 -5.31
N ILE A 44 -11.63 -3.55 -4.62
CA ILE A 44 -10.47 -2.80 -4.17
C ILE A 44 -10.31 -2.97 -2.66
N PHE A 45 -9.09 -3.27 -2.22
CA PHE A 45 -8.74 -3.44 -0.82
C PHE A 45 -7.69 -2.40 -0.42
N ILE A 46 -7.71 -2.01 0.85
CA ILE A 46 -6.76 -1.06 1.43
C ILE A 46 -5.99 -1.76 2.54
N GLY A 47 -4.69 -1.48 2.62
CA GLY A 47 -3.85 -1.78 3.76
C GLY A 47 -3.02 -0.58 4.18
N VAL A 48 -2.73 -0.50 5.47
CA VAL A 48 -1.94 0.57 6.08
C VAL A 48 -1.00 -0.01 7.13
N ASN A 49 0.09 0.69 7.40
CA ASN A 49 1.02 0.23 8.43
C ASN A 49 0.51 0.54 9.85
N LEU A 50 0.78 -0.38 10.76
CA LEU A 50 0.46 -0.34 12.18
C LEU A 50 1.72 -0.59 13.00
N GLU A 51 1.93 0.21 14.02
CA GLU A 51 3.04 0.04 14.97
C GLU A 51 2.50 0.08 16.39
N PHE A 52 3.10 -0.73 17.27
CA PHE A 52 2.61 -0.97 18.62
C PHE A 52 3.69 -0.56 19.63
N PRO A 53 3.49 0.53 20.40
CA PRO A 53 4.42 0.94 21.45
C PRO A 53 4.54 -0.14 22.54
N GLY A 54 5.73 -0.29 23.11
CA GLY A 54 5.96 -1.19 24.25
C GLY A 54 6.12 -2.68 23.89
N VAL A 55 6.11 -3.05 22.61
CA VAL A 55 6.42 -4.42 22.14
C VAL A 55 7.55 -4.42 21.12
N PRO A 56 8.25 -5.55 20.91
CA PRO A 56 9.30 -5.65 19.88
C PRO A 56 8.79 -5.33 18.46
N LEU A 57 9.66 -4.75 17.63
CA LEU A 57 9.31 -4.26 16.28
C LEU A 57 8.75 -5.33 15.33
N HIS A 58 9.03 -6.61 15.56
CA HIS A 58 8.47 -7.69 14.74
C HIS A 58 6.94 -7.87 14.91
N HIS A 59 6.31 -7.18 15.87
CA HIS A 59 4.86 -7.09 15.98
C HIS A 59 4.24 -6.04 15.05
N SER A 60 5.04 -5.15 14.46
CA SER A 60 4.53 -4.15 13.51
C SER A 60 3.96 -4.83 12.26
N VAL A 61 2.89 -4.24 11.72
CA VAL A 61 2.25 -4.73 10.50
C VAL A 61 2.50 -3.72 9.38
N HIS A 62 3.07 -4.18 8.28
CA HIS A 62 3.31 -3.34 7.11
C HIS A 62 2.04 -3.19 6.27
N ALA A 63 1.97 -2.13 5.47
CA ALA A 63 0.78 -1.84 4.65
C ALA A 63 0.45 -2.98 3.68
N GLU A 64 1.45 -3.65 3.11
CA GLU A 64 1.28 -4.80 2.22
C GLU A 64 0.76 -6.04 2.95
N GLN A 65 1.26 -6.31 4.16
CA GLN A 65 0.77 -7.41 5.00
C GLN A 65 -0.69 -7.19 5.41
N PHE A 66 -1.02 -5.95 5.82
CA PHE A 66 -2.40 -5.57 6.11
C PHE A 66 -3.29 -5.78 4.88
N LEU A 67 -2.85 -5.29 3.72
CA LEU A 67 -3.61 -5.40 2.47
C LEU A 67 -3.96 -6.85 2.14
N VAL A 68 -2.98 -7.75 2.21
CA VAL A 68 -3.17 -9.18 1.97
C VAL A 68 -4.12 -9.79 3.00
N THR A 69 -3.96 -9.45 4.28
CA THR A 69 -4.85 -9.96 5.34
C THR A 69 -6.29 -9.49 5.12
N ASN A 70 -6.49 -8.23 4.76
CA ASN A 70 -7.80 -7.66 4.46
C ASN A 70 -8.43 -8.32 3.22
N HIS A 71 -7.65 -8.54 2.16
CA HIS A 71 -8.08 -9.25 0.95
C HIS A 71 -8.52 -10.69 1.27
N ALA A 72 -7.70 -11.42 2.03
CA ALA A 72 -7.98 -12.80 2.44
C ALA A 72 -9.20 -12.90 3.36
N PHE A 73 -9.36 -11.99 4.33
CA PHE A 73 -10.50 -11.95 5.24
C PHE A 73 -11.85 -11.84 4.52
N HIS A 74 -11.88 -11.18 3.35
CA HIS A 74 -13.06 -11.03 2.52
C HIS A 74 -13.24 -12.14 1.47
N ASN A 75 -12.53 -13.28 1.63
CA ASN A 75 -12.54 -14.43 0.73
C ASN A 75 -12.40 -14.03 -0.74
N SER A 76 -11.49 -13.11 -1.01
CA SER A 76 -11.28 -12.56 -2.34
C SER A 76 -10.35 -13.45 -3.16
N PRO A 77 -10.64 -13.70 -4.45
CA PRO A 77 -10.07 -14.84 -5.16
C PRO A 77 -8.58 -14.68 -5.47
N ARG A 78 -8.17 -13.51 -5.98
CA ARG A 78 -6.77 -13.28 -6.38
C ARG A 78 -6.44 -11.80 -6.39
N LEU A 79 -5.32 -11.42 -5.80
CA LEU A 79 -4.77 -10.07 -5.93
C LEU A 79 -4.02 -9.97 -7.26
N VAL A 80 -4.30 -8.94 -8.07
CA VAL A 80 -3.72 -8.79 -9.42
C VAL A 80 -2.87 -7.53 -9.58
N TYR A 81 -3.13 -6.53 -8.74
CA TYR A 81 -2.42 -5.26 -8.78
C TYR A 81 -2.28 -4.69 -7.37
N ILE A 82 -1.14 -4.09 -7.06
CA ILE A 82 -0.89 -3.38 -5.81
C ILE A 82 -0.29 -2.02 -6.15
N ALA A 83 -0.91 -0.93 -5.68
CA ALA A 83 -0.31 0.39 -5.64
C ALA A 83 0.15 0.70 -4.21
N VAL A 84 1.43 0.97 -4.00
CA VAL A 84 2.00 1.28 -2.67
C VAL A 84 2.50 2.72 -2.64
N SER A 85 2.23 3.42 -1.53
CA SER A 85 2.77 4.76 -1.32
C SER A 85 4.29 4.71 -1.23
N SER A 86 4.98 5.52 -2.02
CA SER A 86 6.28 6.02 -1.58
C SER A 86 6.01 7.23 -0.68
N ALA A 87 6.24 7.11 0.63
CA ALA A 87 6.22 8.28 1.48
C ALA A 87 7.60 8.97 1.35
N PRO A 88 7.68 10.18 0.76
CA PRO A 88 8.95 10.87 0.66
C PRO A 88 9.33 11.38 2.06
N ARG A 89 10.18 10.63 2.75
CA ARG A 89 11.11 11.25 3.69
C ARG A 89 12.35 11.60 2.89
N ASP A 90 12.68 12.89 2.90
CA ASP A 90 13.94 13.41 2.36
C ASP A 90 14.16 13.16 0.86
N GLY A 91 13.06 13.14 0.08
CA GLY A 91 13.13 12.95 -1.37
C GLY A 91 13.49 11.54 -1.82
N LYS A 92 13.50 10.56 -0.89
CA LYS A 92 13.84 9.17 -1.21
C LYS A 92 12.61 8.35 -1.59
N PHE A 93 12.79 7.56 -2.65
CA PHE A 93 11.85 6.56 -3.11
C PHE A 93 11.76 5.42 -2.08
N SER A 94 10.54 5.03 -1.72
CA SER A 94 10.29 3.91 -0.80
C SER A 94 9.53 2.83 -1.52
N ALA A 95 10.14 1.65 -1.63
CA ALA A 95 9.61 0.46 -2.27
C ALA A 95 9.24 -0.58 -1.21
N PRO A 96 8.41 -1.59 -1.53
CA PRO A 96 8.16 -2.71 -0.63
C PRO A 96 9.47 -3.31 -0.13
N CYS A 97 9.60 -3.43 1.19
CA CYS A 97 10.79 -3.95 1.84
C CYS A 97 10.96 -5.46 1.58
N GLY A 98 12.15 -6.01 1.86
CA GLY A 98 12.43 -7.44 1.66
C GLY A 98 11.44 -8.36 2.38
N HIS A 99 11.05 -7.99 3.60
CA HIS A 99 10.03 -8.71 4.39
C HIS A 99 8.69 -8.81 3.66
N CYS A 100 8.17 -7.69 3.14
CA CYS A 100 6.92 -7.68 2.38
C CYS A 100 7.05 -8.44 1.05
N ARG A 101 8.19 -8.32 0.36
CA ARG A 101 8.42 -9.04 -0.90
C ARG A 101 8.39 -10.55 -0.70
N GLN A 102 9.00 -11.04 0.37
CA GLN A 102 8.96 -12.46 0.74
C GLN A 102 7.55 -12.88 1.13
N PHE A 103 6.87 -12.10 1.98
CA PHE A 103 5.50 -12.39 2.40
C PHE A 103 4.52 -12.47 1.22
N LEU A 104 4.68 -11.62 0.20
CA LEU A 104 3.87 -11.66 -1.02
C LEU A 104 4.08 -12.94 -1.85
N GLN A 105 5.21 -13.64 -1.71
CA GLN A 105 5.45 -14.90 -2.41
C GLN A 105 4.55 -16.04 -1.91
N GLU A 106 3.94 -15.90 -0.74
CA GLU A 106 2.97 -16.88 -0.22
C GLU A 106 1.61 -16.82 -0.96
N LEU A 107 1.39 -15.80 -1.79
CA LEU A 107 0.19 -15.68 -2.60
C LEU A 107 0.23 -16.59 -3.83
N ARG A 108 -0.92 -17.15 -4.18
CA ARG A 108 -1.07 -17.88 -5.46
C ARG A 108 -0.75 -16.95 -6.62
N GLN A 109 0.12 -17.40 -7.52
CA GLN A 109 0.55 -16.64 -8.69
C GLN A 109 1.19 -15.29 -8.32
N ALA A 110 1.98 -15.26 -7.24
CA ALA A 110 2.68 -14.05 -6.79
C ALA A 110 3.49 -13.36 -7.90
N GLY A 111 4.09 -14.14 -8.82
CA GLY A 111 4.83 -13.62 -9.97
C GLY A 111 4.00 -12.82 -10.98
N ASP A 112 2.68 -12.98 -10.97
CA ASP A 112 1.75 -12.27 -11.87
C ASP A 112 1.25 -10.94 -11.27
N ILE A 113 1.55 -10.67 -9.99
CA ILE A 113 1.06 -9.47 -9.31
C ILE A 113 1.85 -8.25 -9.78
N GLN A 114 1.15 -7.30 -10.40
CA GLN A 114 1.76 -6.03 -10.78
C GLN A 114 1.86 -5.10 -9.57
N ILE A 115 3.06 -4.56 -9.33
CA ILE A 115 3.29 -3.60 -8.23
C ILE A 115 3.66 -2.24 -8.82
N LEU A 116 2.84 -1.24 -8.52
CA LEU A 116 3.10 0.16 -8.80
C LEU A 116 3.51 0.88 -7.53
N ILE A 117 4.63 1.59 -7.59
CA ILE A 117 5.08 2.46 -6.50
C ILE A 117 4.69 3.88 -6.88
N THR A 118 3.79 4.50 -6.11
CA THR A 118 3.30 5.84 -6.44
C THR A 118 4.39 6.87 -6.14
N PRO A 119 4.76 7.77 -7.07
CA PRO A 119 5.73 8.81 -6.77
C PRO A 119 5.22 9.71 -5.65
N GLY A 120 6.04 9.94 -4.63
CA GLY A 120 5.76 10.94 -3.61
C GLY A 120 5.70 12.30 -4.29
N LEU A 121 4.53 12.95 -4.29
CA LEU A 121 4.38 14.29 -4.86
C LEU A 121 5.41 15.24 -4.22
N LEU A 122 6.39 15.70 -5.00
CA LEU A 122 7.38 16.72 -4.65
C LEU A 122 6.71 18.12 -4.57
N ASN A 123 5.67 18.28 -3.75
CA ASN A 123 5.08 19.60 -3.48
C ASN A 123 5.47 20.09 -2.07
N ARG A 124 6.78 20.16 -1.79
CA ARG A 124 7.25 21.08 -0.74
C ARG A 124 7.73 22.36 -1.44
N PRO A 125 7.17 23.54 -1.15
CA PRO A 125 7.82 24.78 -1.55
C PRO A 125 9.23 24.74 -0.97
N LYS A 126 10.25 24.95 -1.83
CA LYS A 126 11.59 25.27 -1.34
C LYS A 126 11.43 26.50 -0.46
N LYS A 127 11.64 26.37 0.85
CA LYS A 127 11.92 27.55 1.67
C LYS A 127 13.22 28.13 1.11
N ILE A 128 13.09 29.25 0.41
CA ILE A 128 14.18 30.19 0.14
C ILE A 128 14.46 30.91 1.47
#